data_AF-A0A7S3JFW3-F1
#
_entry.id   AF-A0A7S3JFW3-F1
#
_cell.length_a   1.000
_cell.length_b   1.000
_cell.length_c   1.000
_cell.angle_alpha   90.00
_cell.angle_beta   90.00
_cell.angle_gamma   90.00
#
_symmetry.space_group_name_H-M   'P 1'
#
loop_
_entity.id
_entity.type
_entity.pdbx_description
1 polymer ?
#
loop_
_entity_poly.entity_id
_entity_poly.type
_entity_poly.pdbx_seq_one_letter_code
_entity_poly.pdbx_strand_id
1 'polypeptide(L)'
;MPPNFYAELAKTPDSIRILRDSKQLEEFKKQLADEKTSIMIRKSLLWLFGMLGSTDYGVELMEEHEIIEDIVQIAENTTYLSVKGTALFAISMICRCERGKEVLKTYKWYRADPQGITC
;
A
#
# COMPACT_ATOMS: atom_id res chain seq x y z
N MET A 1 -23.28 3.79 -7.20
CA MET A 1 -22.00 4.53 -7.10
C MET A 1 -21.11 4.05 -8.24
N PRO A 2 -20.62 4.90 -9.16
CA PRO A 2 -20.02 4.40 -10.40
C PRO A 2 -18.65 3.73 -10.10
N PRO A 3 -18.45 2.47 -10.50
CA PRO A 3 -17.22 1.71 -10.24
C PRO A 3 -15.98 2.26 -10.97
N ASN A 4 -16.19 3.16 -11.94
CA ASN A 4 -15.12 3.59 -12.84
C ASN A 4 -14.13 4.58 -12.20
N PHE A 5 -14.48 5.38 -11.18
CA PHE A 5 -13.53 6.39 -10.66
C PHE A 5 -12.27 5.75 -10.04
N TYR A 6 -12.45 4.70 -9.24
CA TYR A 6 -11.33 3.98 -8.60
C TYR A 6 -10.57 3.08 -9.60
N ALA A 7 -11.26 2.55 -10.61
CA ALA A 7 -10.62 1.78 -11.68
C ALA A 7 -9.81 2.67 -12.65
N GLU A 8 -10.25 3.90 -12.87
CA GLU A 8 -9.55 4.91 -13.69
C GLU A 8 -8.32 5.47 -12.95
N LEU A 9 -8.40 5.65 -11.62
CA LEU A 9 -7.24 5.97 -10.77
C LEU A 9 -6.14 4.89 -10.83
N ALA A 10 -6.53 3.62 -10.97
CA ALA A 10 -5.61 2.50 -11.10
C ALA A 10 -5.01 2.35 -12.52
N LYS A 11 -5.55 3.01 -13.55
CA LYS A 11 -5.10 2.80 -14.93
C LYS A 11 -4.10 3.83 -15.45
N THR A 12 -3.83 4.90 -14.70
CA THR A 12 -3.10 6.05 -15.24
C THR A 12 -1.75 6.25 -14.55
N PRO A 13 -0.64 6.48 -15.30
CA PRO A 13 0.65 6.90 -14.74
C PRO A 13 0.60 8.23 -13.96
N ASP A 14 -0.50 9.00 -14.08
CA ASP A 14 -0.78 10.22 -13.32
C ASP A 14 -1.20 9.98 -11.85
N SER A 15 -1.31 8.71 -11.40
CA SER A 15 -1.64 8.38 -10.01
C SER A 15 -0.67 9.02 -8.99
N ILE A 16 0.60 9.22 -9.37
CA ILE A 16 1.62 9.92 -8.56
C ILE A 16 1.39 11.44 -8.54
N ARG A 17 0.84 12.04 -9.61
CA ARG A 17 0.57 13.50 -9.67
C ARG A 17 -0.67 13.92 -8.89
N ILE A 18 -1.66 13.03 -8.79
CA ILE A 18 -2.92 13.30 -8.08
C ILE A 18 -2.74 13.22 -6.55
N LEU A 19 -1.81 12.38 -6.08
CA LEU A 19 -1.53 12.20 -4.64
C LEU A 19 -0.68 13.31 -4.00
N ARG A 20 -0.48 14.44 -4.69
CA ARG A 20 0.26 15.60 -4.18
C ARG A 20 -0.45 16.29 -3.01
N ASP A 21 -1.73 16.02 -2.78
CA ASP A 21 -2.52 16.62 -1.72
C ASP A 21 -2.57 15.70 -0.49
N SER A 22 -1.81 16.02 0.56
CA SER A 22 -1.69 15.22 1.80
C SER A 22 -3.03 14.92 2.47
N LYS A 23 -4.04 15.79 2.28
CA LYS A 23 -5.41 15.57 2.78
C LYS A 23 -6.12 14.39 2.13
N GLN A 24 -5.88 14.11 0.84
CA GLN A 24 -6.51 12.96 0.17
C GLN A 24 -5.88 11.65 0.62
N LEU A 25 -4.58 11.67 0.93
CA LEU A 25 -3.86 10.50 1.40
C LEU A 25 -4.38 10.04 2.78
N GLU A 26 -4.63 10.99 3.68
CA GLU A 26 -5.27 10.74 4.98
C GLU A 26 -6.69 10.16 4.86
N GLU A 27 -7.48 10.66 3.91
CA GLU A 27 -8.83 10.13 3.66
C GLU A 27 -8.76 8.69 3.12
N PHE A 28 -7.81 8.40 2.23
CA PHE A 28 -7.57 7.05 1.72
C PHE A 28 -7.06 6.10 2.80
N LYS A 29 -6.20 6.57 3.71
CA LYS A 29 -5.75 5.81 4.89
C LYS A 29 -6.96 5.39 5.75
N LYS A 30 -7.83 6.34 6.08
CA LYS A 30 -9.06 6.07 6.84
C LYS A 30 -9.97 5.05 6.16
N GLN A 31 -10.16 5.18 4.84
CA GLN A 31 -10.96 4.22 4.08
C GLN A 31 -10.32 2.82 4.03
N LEU A 32 -9.00 2.73 4.01
CA LEU A 32 -8.28 1.45 4.00
C LEU A 32 -8.44 0.70 5.33
N ALA A 33 -8.42 1.43 6.45
CA ALA A 33 -8.59 0.93 7.81
C ALA A 33 -10.06 0.62 8.17
N ASP A 34 -11.04 1.34 7.59
CA ASP A 34 -12.45 1.11 7.87
C ASP A 34 -12.94 -0.23 7.30
N GLU A 35 -13.44 -1.11 8.18
CA GLU A 35 -14.01 -2.41 7.82
C GLU A 35 -15.31 -2.29 7.00
N LYS A 36 -16.02 -1.17 7.11
CA LYS A 36 -17.23 -0.89 6.31
C LYS A 36 -16.91 -0.58 4.86
N THR A 37 -15.65 -0.27 4.54
CA THR A 37 -15.22 -0.03 3.17
C THR A 37 -15.29 -1.32 2.37
N SER A 38 -15.88 -1.22 1.17
CA SER A 38 -15.98 -2.34 0.24
C SER A 38 -14.61 -2.97 -0.04
N ILE A 39 -14.56 -4.30 -0.08
CA ILE A 39 -13.38 -5.08 -0.45
C ILE A 39 -12.74 -4.57 -1.74
N MET A 40 -13.57 -4.17 -2.72
CA MET A 40 -13.07 -3.65 -4.00
C MET A 40 -12.33 -2.32 -3.82
N ILE A 41 -12.85 -1.41 -2.99
CA ILE A 41 -12.21 -0.12 -2.70
C ILE A 41 -10.91 -0.36 -1.94
N ARG A 42 -10.91 -1.22 -0.91
CA ARG A 42 -9.69 -1.57 -0.15
C ARG A 42 -8.60 -2.14 -1.07
N LYS A 43 -8.96 -3.01 -2.01
CA LYS A 43 -8.02 -3.52 -3.02
C LYS A 43 -7.47 -2.42 -3.93
N SER A 44 -8.32 -1.52 -4.41
CA SER A 44 -7.89 -0.40 -5.25
C SER A 44 -6.94 0.52 -4.50
N LEU A 45 -7.21 0.81 -3.21
CA LEU A 45 -6.33 1.61 -2.36
C LEU A 45 -4.99 0.92 -2.10
N LEU A 46 -4.97 -0.37 -1.79
CA LEU A 46 -3.73 -1.15 -1.63
C LEU A 46 -2.88 -1.10 -2.91
N TRP A 47 -3.53 -1.23 -4.07
CA TRP A 47 -2.84 -1.17 -5.34
C TRP A 47 -2.27 0.23 -5.63
N LEU A 48 -3.04 1.29 -5.33
CA LEU A 48 -2.61 2.68 -5.42
C LEU A 48 -1.40 2.96 -4.52
N PHE A 49 -1.42 2.52 -3.26
CA PHE A 49 -0.30 2.69 -2.35
C PHE A 49 0.93 1.89 -2.78
N GLY A 50 0.76 0.68 -3.32
CA GLY A 50 1.90 -0.06 -3.87
C GLY A 50 2.49 0.58 -5.14
N MET A 51 1.69 1.31 -5.94
CA MET A 51 2.23 2.15 -7.02
C MET A 51 2.98 3.35 -6.46
N LEU A 52 2.43 4.05 -5.46
CA LEU A 52 3.07 5.19 -4.81
C LEU A 52 4.44 4.76 -4.22
N GLY A 53 4.46 3.63 -3.53
CA GLY A 53 5.66 3.01 -2.96
C GLY A 53 6.65 2.41 -3.93
N SER A 54 6.40 2.50 -5.24
CA SER A 54 7.39 2.09 -6.24
C SER A 54 8.48 3.15 -6.48
N THR A 55 8.34 4.33 -5.86
CA THR A 55 9.29 5.46 -5.94
C THR A 55 9.75 5.84 -4.53
N ASP A 56 11.01 6.26 -4.37
CA ASP A 56 11.56 6.62 -3.04
C ASP A 56 10.76 7.77 -2.39
N TYR A 57 10.41 8.80 -3.17
CA TYR A 57 9.57 9.92 -2.70
C TYR A 57 8.19 9.45 -2.20
N GLY A 58 7.58 8.50 -2.90
CA GLY A 58 6.28 7.96 -2.49
C GLY A 58 6.38 7.10 -1.22
N VAL A 59 7.50 6.41 -1.01
CA VAL A 59 7.76 5.70 0.27
C VAL A 59 7.94 6.68 1.41
N GLU A 60 8.70 7.76 1.22
CA GLU A 60 8.89 8.81 2.24
C GLU A 60 7.54 9.43 2.64
N LEU A 61 6.71 9.79 1.65
CA LEU A 61 5.36 10.31 1.91
C LEU A 61 4.48 9.28 2.66
N MET A 62 4.55 8.01 2.30
CA MET A 62 3.77 6.98 3.02
C MET A 62 4.29 6.70 4.42
N GLU A 63 5.58 6.89 4.67
CA GLU A 63 6.21 6.77 5.98
C GLU A 63 5.73 7.90 6.90
N GLU A 64 5.68 9.15 6.42
CA GLU A 64 5.14 10.30 7.15
C GLU A 64 3.70 10.10 7.63
N HIS A 65 2.91 9.36 6.84
CA HIS A 65 1.50 9.09 7.12
C HIS A 65 1.24 7.68 7.70
N GLU A 66 2.28 6.92 8.07
CA GLU A 66 2.18 5.55 8.64
C GLU A 66 1.38 4.55 7.77
N ILE A 67 1.29 4.78 6.47
CA ILE A 67 0.48 3.95 5.55
C ILE A 67 1.09 2.58 5.35
N ILE A 68 2.43 2.50 5.40
CA ILE A 68 3.16 1.22 5.27
C ILE A 68 2.81 0.29 6.43
N GLU A 69 2.64 0.84 7.63
CA GLU A 69 2.20 0.07 8.81
C GLU A 69 0.77 -0.47 8.61
N ASP A 70 -0.16 0.35 8.13
CA ASP A 70 -1.54 -0.08 7.86
C ASP A 70 -1.60 -1.22 6.82
N ILE A 71 -0.80 -1.13 5.76
CA ILE A 71 -0.73 -2.18 4.73
C ILE A 71 -0.21 -3.49 5.34
N VAL A 72 0.82 -3.40 6.19
CA VAL A 72 1.38 -4.53 6.95
C VAL A 72 0.32 -5.14 7.87
N GLN A 73 -0.35 -4.33 8.68
CA GLN A 73 -1.42 -4.78 9.59
C GLN A 73 -2.55 -5.47 8.83
N ILE A 74 -2.93 -4.95 7.67
CA ILE A 74 -3.96 -5.57 6.82
C ILE A 74 -3.47 -6.90 6.26
N ALA A 75 -2.21 -6.99 5.82
CA ALA A 75 -1.67 -8.23 5.29
C ALA A 75 -1.55 -9.33 6.36
N GLU A 76 -1.30 -8.97 7.61
CA GLU A 76 -1.27 -9.88 8.75
C GLU A 76 -2.67 -10.29 9.23
N ASN A 77 -3.53 -9.31 9.53
CA ASN A 77 -4.76 -9.51 10.31
C ASN A 77 -6.03 -9.64 9.48
N THR A 78 -6.01 -9.37 8.17
CA THR A 78 -7.25 -9.43 7.37
C THR A 78 -7.78 -10.87 7.26
N THR A 79 -9.09 -11.02 7.47
CA THR A 79 -9.82 -12.28 7.28
C THR A 79 -10.10 -12.56 5.81
N TYR A 80 -10.01 -11.55 4.94
CA TYR A 80 -10.28 -11.66 3.51
C TYR A 80 -9.01 -12.03 2.74
N LEU A 81 -8.85 -13.32 2.39
CA LEU A 81 -7.72 -13.84 1.59
C LEU A 81 -7.42 -13.01 0.33
N SER A 82 -8.47 -12.56 -0.35
CA SER A 82 -8.30 -11.78 -1.57
C SER A 82 -7.74 -10.36 -1.32
N VAL A 83 -8.01 -9.76 -0.16
CA VAL A 83 -7.39 -8.49 0.27
C VAL A 83 -5.96 -8.74 0.72
N LYS A 84 -5.72 -9.83 1.46
CA LYS A 84 -4.38 -10.27 1.88
C LYS A 84 -3.43 -10.40 0.70
N GLY A 85 -3.85 -11.07 -0.38
CA GLY A 85 -3.05 -11.20 -1.59
C GLY A 85 -2.71 -9.85 -2.24
N THR A 86 -3.66 -8.91 -2.27
CA THR A 86 -3.41 -7.56 -2.80
C THR A 86 -2.47 -6.75 -1.91
N ALA A 87 -2.57 -6.90 -0.58
CA ALA A 87 -1.67 -6.22 0.37
C ALA A 87 -0.24 -6.77 0.26
N LEU A 88 -0.06 -8.10 0.16
CA LEU A 88 1.24 -8.71 -0.11
C LEU A 88 1.82 -8.26 -1.44
N PHE A 89 0.98 -8.09 -2.48
CA PHE A 89 1.42 -7.53 -3.75
C PHE A 89 1.88 -6.08 -3.60
N ALA A 90 1.15 -5.24 -2.85
CA ALA A 90 1.57 -3.87 -2.56
C ALA A 90 2.92 -3.80 -1.84
N ILE A 91 3.13 -4.64 -0.82
CA ILE A 91 4.41 -4.76 -0.11
C ILE A 91 5.54 -5.17 -1.07
N SER A 92 5.29 -6.12 -1.98
CA SER A 92 6.27 -6.52 -2.99
C SER A 92 6.64 -5.37 -3.94
N MET A 93 5.71 -4.46 -4.21
CA MET A 93 5.97 -3.27 -5.02
C MET A 93 6.82 -2.25 -4.26
N ILE A 94 6.57 -2.07 -2.96
CA ILE A 94 7.36 -1.22 -2.06
C ILE A 94 8.80 -1.73 -1.95
N CYS A 95 9.01 -3.05 -1.86
CA CYS A 95 10.34 -3.66 -1.84
C CYS A 95 11.20 -3.41 -3.10
N ARG A 96 10.63 -2.84 -4.18
CA ARG A 96 11.41 -2.55 -5.40
C ARG A 96 12.32 -1.33 -5.25
N CYS A 97 12.07 -0.46 -4.29
CA CYS A 97 12.89 0.70 -4.01
C CYS A 97 13.75 0.47 -2.75
N GLU A 98 14.94 1.09 -2.70
CA GLU A 98 15.88 0.86 -1.60
C GLU A 98 15.34 1.41 -0.27
N ARG A 99 14.66 2.57 -0.33
CA ARG A 99 14.00 3.15 0.86
C ARG A 99 12.89 2.25 1.38
N GLY A 100 12.06 1.68 0.51
CA GLY A 100 10.98 0.77 0.90
C GLY A 100 11.47 -0.49 1.59
N LYS A 101 12.62 -1.01 1.16
CA LYS A 101 13.32 -2.12 1.82
C LYS A 101 13.77 -1.75 3.24
N GLU A 102 14.37 -0.57 3.42
CA GLU A 102 14.78 -0.08 4.75
C GLU A 102 13.59 0.07 5.70
N VAL A 103 12.51 0.69 5.23
CA VAL A 103 11.31 0.91 6.05
C VAL A 103 10.65 -0.42 6.43
N LEU A 104 10.56 -1.39 5.53
CA LEU A 104 9.99 -2.70 5.84
C LEU A 104 10.86 -3.52 6.82
N LYS A 105 12.18 -3.29 6.88
CA LYS A 105 13.05 -3.91 7.90
C LYS A 105 12.65 -3.48 9.30
N THR A 106 12.27 -2.22 9.51
CA THR A 106 11.79 -1.70 10.80
C THR A 106 10.50 -2.37 11.26
N TYR A 107 9.63 -2.77 10.34
CA TYR A 107 8.38 -3.49 10.65
C TYR A 107 8.56 -5.01 10.83
N LYS A 108 9.79 -5.54 10.79
CA LYS A 108 10.09 -6.99 10.82
C LYS A 108 9.38 -7.79 9.72
N TRP A 109 8.92 -7.13 8.67
CA TRP A 109 8.36 -7.75 7.48
C TRP A 109 9.49 -8.18 6.54
N TYR A 110 10.32 -9.10 7.03
CA TYR A 110 11.17 -9.90 6.18
C TYR A 110 10.34 -11.10 5.72
N ARG A 111 10.40 -11.39 4.41
CA ARG A 111 9.86 -12.63 3.87
C ARG A 111 10.52 -13.79 4.63
N ALA A 112 9.73 -14.62 5.30
CA ALA A 112 10.25 -15.79 6.01
C ALA A 112 10.86 -16.77 4.99
N ASP A 113 12.19 -16.88 4.95
CA ASP A 113 12.91 -18.00 4.34
C ASP A 113 14.12 -18.38 5.23
N PRO A 114 14.38 -19.68 5.53
CA PRO A 114 15.22 -20.11 6.65
C PRO A 114 16.74 -19.96 6.51
N GLN A 115 17.28 -19.38 5.44
CA GLN A 115 18.74 -19.40 5.20
C GLN A 115 19.39 -18.03 4.97
N GLY A 116 18.73 -16.97 5.43
CA GLY A 116 19.30 -15.62 5.54
C GLY A 116 19.36 -14.91 4.20
N ILE A 117 18.78 -13.71 4.10
CA ILE A 117 18.87 -12.90 2.89
C ILE A 117 18.60 -11.41 3.19
N THR A 118 19.44 -10.62 2.55
CA THR A 118 19.39 -9.20 2.24
C THR A 118 18.25 -8.88 1.27
N CYS A 119 17.60 -7.73 1.40
CA CYS A 119 16.59 -7.27 0.44
C CYS A 119 17.07 -7.17 -1.00
#